data_AF-A0A9D1MFF0-F1
#
_entry.id   AF-A0A9D1MFF0-F1
#
_cell.length_a   1.000
_cell.length_b   1.000
_cell.length_c   1.000
_cell.angle_alpha   90.00
_cell.angle_beta   90.00
_cell.angle_gamma   90.00
#
_symmetry.space_group_name_H-M   'P 1'
#
loop_
_entity.id
_entity.type
_entity.pdbx_description
1 polymer ?
#
loop_
_entity_poly.entity_id
_entity_poly.type
_entity_poly.pdbx_seq_one_letter_code
_entity_poly.pdbx_strand_id
1 'polypeptide(L)'
;GKTSGKGHKGQWARSGGGVRPGFEGGQMPIARRVPKRGFNHNAKKVYVIINLSDLAELPEGTVVDYGFVMANGLAKAVKNNCGLKVLGAGELKVALTVKAAKFSASAKEAIEAAKGTAEVLE
;
A
#
# COMPACT_ATOMS: atom_id res chain seq x y z
N GLY A 1 2.32 41.88 -15.64
CA GLY A 1 3.76 42.13 -15.92
C GLY A 1 4.09 41.77 -17.36
N LYS A 2 5.15 42.36 -17.95
CA LYS A 2 5.45 42.34 -19.41
C LYS A 2 5.68 40.94 -20.02
N THR A 3 6.24 39.97 -19.28
CA THR A 3 6.66 38.65 -19.81
C THR A 3 5.95 37.46 -19.16
N SER A 4 5.00 37.72 -18.25
CA SER A 4 4.25 36.69 -17.52
C SER A 4 5.11 35.57 -16.92
N GLY A 5 6.34 35.89 -16.45
CA GLY A 5 7.26 34.92 -15.84
C GLY A 5 7.96 33.97 -16.82
N LYS A 6 7.75 34.10 -18.14
CA LYS A 6 8.34 33.21 -19.16
C LYS A 6 9.71 33.63 -19.69
N GLY A 7 10.24 34.76 -19.22
CA GLY A 7 11.46 35.37 -19.77
C GLY A 7 11.22 36.08 -21.11
N HIS A 8 12.29 36.38 -21.85
CA HIS A 8 12.22 37.24 -23.04
C HIS A 8 12.02 36.50 -24.37
N LYS A 9 12.75 35.40 -24.61
CA LYS A 9 12.81 34.69 -25.91
C LYS A 9 13.01 33.18 -25.67
N GLY A 10 13.04 32.41 -26.75
CA GLY A 10 13.23 30.96 -26.73
C GLY A 10 11.92 30.19 -26.92
N GLN A 11 12.05 28.90 -27.21
CA GLN A 11 10.92 28.01 -27.51
C GLN A 11 9.89 27.97 -26.37
N TRP A 12 10.34 28.04 -25.10
CA TRP A 12 9.48 28.07 -23.92
C TRP A 12 8.67 29.37 -23.75
N ALA A 13 9.10 30.45 -24.38
CA ALA A 13 8.42 31.76 -24.33
C ALA A 13 7.41 31.96 -25.47
N ARG A 14 7.28 31.01 -26.41
CA ARG A 14 6.34 31.08 -27.54
C ARG A 14 4.97 30.48 -27.18
N SER A 15 3.91 30.94 -27.85
CA SER A 15 2.58 30.32 -27.74
C SER A 15 2.64 28.89 -28.29
N GLY A 16 2.05 27.93 -27.58
CA GLY A 16 2.18 26.50 -27.91
C GLY A 16 3.61 25.95 -27.79
N GLY A 17 4.51 26.71 -27.16
CA GLY A 17 5.92 26.38 -27.01
C GLY A 17 6.21 25.29 -25.96
N GLY A 18 7.49 25.03 -25.75
CA GLY A 18 7.99 23.96 -24.91
C GLY A 18 8.34 22.70 -25.70
N VAL A 19 8.75 21.67 -24.97
CA VAL A 19 9.22 20.40 -25.54
C VAL A 19 8.43 19.27 -24.90
N ARG A 20 8.18 18.19 -25.63
CA ARG A 20 7.43 17.04 -25.07
C ARG A 20 8.10 16.53 -23.78
N PRO A 21 7.33 16.16 -22.75
CA PRO A 21 7.88 15.51 -21.57
C PRO A 21 8.72 14.28 -21.93
N GLY A 22 9.91 14.17 -21.34
CA GLY A 22 10.85 13.07 -21.60
C GLY A 22 11.74 13.22 -22.83
N PHE A 23 11.79 14.39 -23.48
CA PHE A 23 12.80 14.68 -24.51
C PHE A 23 14.02 15.38 -23.90
N GLU A 24 15.22 14.88 -24.21
CA GLU A 24 16.50 15.31 -23.62
C GLU A 24 17.40 15.99 -24.67
N GLY A 25 16.85 16.93 -25.45
CA GLY A 25 17.65 17.79 -26.34
C GLY A 25 18.29 17.09 -27.56
N GLY A 26 17.85 15.89 -27.91
CA GLY A 26 18.43 15.06 -28.98
C GLY A 26 19.19 13.83 -28.47
N GLN A 27 19.49 13.76 -27.17
CA GLN A 27 19.96 12.54 -26.54
C GLN A 27 18.86 11.47 -26.53
N MET A 28 19.26 10.18 -26.58
CA MET A 28 18.32 9.08 -26.36
C MET A 28 17.66 9.18 -24.98
N PRO A 29 16.32 9.30 -24.89
CA PRO A 29 15.63 9.43 -23.61
C PRO A 29 15.90 8.27 -22.67
N ILE A 30 15.94 8.54 -21.36
CA ILE A 30 16.18 7.53 -20.33
C ILE A 30 15.26 6.30 -20.45
N ALA A 31 13.97 6.52 -20.76
CA ALA A 31 12.98 5.45 -20.93
C ALA A 31 13.29 4.47 -22.09
N ARG A 32 14.17 4.86 -23.03
CA ARG A 32 14.66 3.99 -24.11
C ARG A 32 16.01 3.33 -23.78
N ARG A 33 16.79 3.94 -22.88
CA ARG A 33 18.08 3.40 -22.42
C ARG A 33 17.90 2.28 -21.41
N VAL A 34 16.86 2.36 -20.58
CA VAL A 34 16.54 1.34 -19.56
C VAL A 34 15.84 0.13 -20.20
N PRO A 35 16.31 -1.11 -19.94
CA PRO A 35 15.66 -2.30 -20.48
C PRO A 35 14.28 -2.51 -19.86
N LYS A 36 13.34 -3.02 -20.65
CA LYS A 36 12.05 -3.51 -20.14
C LYS A 36 12.30 -4.78 -19.34
N ARG A 37 11.69 -4.90 -18.15
CA ARG A 37 11.89 -6.03 -17.25
C ARG A 37 10.57 -6.54 -16.68
N GLY A 38 10.42 -7.87 -16.65
CA GLY A 38 9.29 -8.56 -16.04
C GLY A 38 8.02 -8.57 -16.88
N PHE A 39 6.95 -9.10 -16.30
CA PHE A 39 5.60 -9.12 -16.86
C PHE A 39 4.57 -8.92 -15.73
N ASN A 40 3.36 -8.49 -16.10
CA ASN A 40 2.26 -8.36 -15.14
C ASN A 40 1.45 -9.65 -15.09
N HIS A 41 1.35 -10.26 -13.90
CA HIS A 41 0.53 -11.44 -13.67
C HIS A 41 -0.94 -11.05 -13.45
N ASN A 42 -1.85 -11.56 -14.28
CA ASN A 42 -3.27 -11.20 -14.24
C ASN A 42 -3.99 -11.66 -12.96
N ALA A 43 -3.65 -12.83 -12.42
CA ALA A 43 -4.28 -13.37 -11.20
C ALA A 43 -3.49 -13.03 -9.93
N LYS A 44 -2.93 -11.82 -9.84
CA LYS A 44 -2.17 -11.38 -8.66
C LYS A 44 -3.10 -11.34 -7.44
N LYS A 45 -2.82 -12.20 -6.46
CA LYS A 45 -3.51 -12.18 -5.16
C LYS A 45 -3.04 -10.98 -4.35
N VAL A 46 -3.99 -10.10 -3.99
CA VAL A 46 -3.73 -8.92 -3.16
C VAL A 46 -4.59 -9.05 -1.91
N TYR A 47 -4.03 -8.77 -0.74
CA TYR A 47 -4.73 -8.84 0.54
C TYR A 47 -4.89 -7.44 1.11
N VAL A 48 -5.93 -7.24 1.93
CA VAL A 48 -6.01 -6.08 2.81
C VAL A 48 -5.04 -6.30 3.97
N ILE A 49 -4.18 -5.33 4.23
CA ILE A 49 -3.10 -5.46 5.22
C ILE A 49 -3.50 -4.71 6.48
N ILE A 50 -3.29 -5.34 7.64
CA ILE A 50 -3.36 -4.70 8.96
C ILE A 50 -2.13 -5.10 9.78
N ASN A 51 -1.61 -4.17 10.57
CA ASN A 51 -0.47 -4.43 11.46
C ASN A 51 -0.94 -4.59 12.91
N LEU A 52 -0.07 -5.18 13.75
CA LEU A 52 -0.34 -5.32 15.18
C LEU A 52 -0.46 -3.96 15.89
N SER A 53 0.26 -2.94 15.42
CA SER A 53 0.13 -1.56 15.93
C SER A 53 -1.30 -1.05 15.90
N ASP A 54 -2.03 -1.37 14.83
CA ASP A 54 -3.39 -0.86 14.59
C ASP A 54 -4.43 -1.64 15.42
N LEU A 55 -4.03 -2.79 15.94
CA LEU A 55 -4.85 -3.65 16.81
C LEU A 55 -4.57 -3.40 18.30
N ALA A 56 -3.49 -2.70 18.64
CA ALA A 56 -3.08 -2.49 20.02
C ALA A 56 -4.04 -1.63 20.84
N GLU A 57 -4.82 -0.76 20.18
CA GLU A 57 -5.81 0.12 20.82
C GLU A 57 -7.18 -0.54 21.04
N LEU A 58 -7.36 -1.78 20.55
CA LEU A 58 -8.63 -2.48 20.68
C LEU A 58 -8.81 -3.05 22.09
N PRO A 59 -10.06 -3.13 22.58
CA PRO A 59 -10.34 -3.72 23.88
C PRO A 59 -10.07 -5.23 23.88
N GLU A 60 -9.72 -5.75 25.05
CA GLU A 60 -9.43 -7.18 25.25
C GLU A 60 -10.66 -8.05 24.93
N GLY A 61 -10.42 -9.21 24.31
CA GLY A 61 -11.48 -10.14 23.90
C GLY A 61 -12.21 -9.75 22.61
N THR A 62 -11.81 -8.67 21.93
CA THR A 62 -12.43 -8.29 20.65
C THR A 62 -12.15 -9.33 19.57
N VAL A 63 -13.21 -9.69 18.84
CA VAL A 63 -13.12 -10.52 17.64
C VAL A 63 -12.85 -9.63 16.44
N VAL A 64 -11.64 -9.72 15.90
CA VAL A 64 -11.20 -8.94 14.73
C VAL A 64 -11.40 -9.79 13.49
N ASP A 65 -12.44 -9.52 12.73
CA ASP A 65 -12.70 -10.10 11.41
C ASP A 65 -12.56 -9.04 10.30
N TYR A 66 -12.71 -9.47 9.04
CA TYR A 66 -12.66 -8.55 7.91
C TYR A 66 -13.75 -7.47 7.98
N GLY A 67 -14.96 -7.81 8.44
CA GLY A 67 -16.07 -6.87 8.57
C GLY A 67 -15.79 -5.78 9.60
N PHE A 68 -15.26 -6.16 10.75
CA PHE A 68 -14.86 -5.29 11.85
C PHE A 68 -13.75 -4.34 11.45
N VAL A 69 -12.72 -4.85 10.74
CA VAL A 69 -11.62 -4.01 10.22
C VAL A 69 -12.15 -2.94 9.26
N MET A 70 -13.09 -3.32 8.40
CA MET A 70 -13.70 -2.39 7.44
C MET A 70 -14.67 -1.39 8.10
N ALA A 71 -15.46 -1.83 9.07
CA ALA A 71 -16.44 -0.99 9.76
C ALA A 71 -15.77 0.07 10.65
N ASN A 72 -14.67 -0.29 11.30
CA ASN A 72 -13.90 0.62 12.15
C ASN A 72 -12.85 1.44 11.37
N GLY A 73 -12.77 1.26 10.05
CA GLY A 73 -11.84 2.02 9.20
C GLY A 73 -10.35 1.73 9.46
N LEU A 74 -10.04 0.60 10.11
CA LEU A 74 -8.66 0.21 10.46
C LEU A 74 -7.82 -0.11 9.21
N ALA A 75 -8.47 -0.53 8.13
CA ALA A 75 -7.82 -0.69 6.83
C ALA A 75 -8.71 -0.19 5.69
N LYS A 76 -8.08 0.26 4.60
CA LYS A 76 -8.79 0.61 3.37
C LYS A 76 -9.04 -0.63 2.53
N ALA A 77 -10.27 -0.78 2.04
CA ALA A 77 -10.59 -1.85 1.11
C ALA A 77 -9.73 -1.75 -0.15
N VAL A 78 -9.17 -2.89 -0.55
CA VAL A 78 -8.49 -3.05 -1.82
C VAL A 78 -9.43 -3.77 -2.78
N LYS A 79 -9.58 -3.25 -4.02
CA LYS A 79 -10.42 -3.87 -5.04
C LYS A 79 -9.91 -5.27 -5.39
N ASN A 80 -10.81 -6.24 -5.50
CA ASN A 80 -10.51 -7.65 -5.80
C ASN A 80 -9.51 -8.28 -4.81
N ASN A 81 -9.59 -7.92 -3.54
CA ASN A 81 -8.73 -8.53 -2.54
C ASN A 81 -9.12 -9.99 -2.25
N CYS A 82 -8.15 -10.76 -1.76
CA CYS A 82 -8.30 -12.15 -1.34
C CYS A 82 -8.50 -12.27 0.18
N GLY A 83 -9.04 -11.23 0.83
CA GLY A 83 -9.27 -11.19 2.28
C GLY A 83 -8.21 -10.43 3.08
N LEU A 84 -8.27 -10.60 4.40
CA LEU A 84 -7.41 -9.92 5.38
C LEU A 84 -6.08 -10.65 5.55
N LYS A 85 -4.98 -9.90 5.63
CA LYS A 85 -3.67 -10.37 6.03
C LYS A 85 -3.13 -9.55 7.20
N VAL A 86 -2.73 -10.23 8.27
CA VAL A 86 -2.15 -9.61 9.45
C VAL A 86 -0.62 -9.69 9.39
N LEU A 87 0.04 -8.57 9.67
CA LEU A 87 1.50 -8.43 9.68
C LEU A 87 2.01 -8.05 11.08
N GLY A 88 3.19 -8.55 11.41
CA GLY A 88 3.78 -8.45 12.75
C GLY A 88 4.52 -7.13 13.04
N ALA A 89 4.08 -6.00 12.49
CA ALA A 89 4.69 -4.70 12.82
C ALA A 89 4.00 -4.09 14.05
N GLY A 90 4.77 -3.76 15.08
CA GLY A 90 4.28 -3.23 16.35
C GLY A 90 4.18 -4.30 17.45
N GLU A 91 3.89 -3.85 18.68
CA GLU A 91 3.68 -4.71 19.85
C GLU A 91 2.19 -4.87 20.10
N LEU A 92 1.75 -6.11 20.34
CA LEU A 92 0.41 -6.41 20.83
C LEU A 92 0.51 -6.90 22.27
N LYS A 93 -0.17 -6.22 23.19
CA LYS A 93 -0.23 -6.58 24.63
C LYS A 93 -1.61 -7.07 25.06
N VAL A 94 -2.58 -6.97 24.17
CA VAL A 94 -3.99 -7.27 24.42
C VAL A 94 -4.33 -8.63 23.83
N ALA A 95 -5.02 -9.47 24.59
CA ALA A 95 -5.53 -10.74 24.09
C ALA A 95 -6.71 -10.48 23.12
N LEU A 96 -6.50 -10.80 21.84
CA LEU A 96 -7.50 -10.62 20.78
C LEU A 96 -7.76 -11.94 20.05
N THR A 97 -8.98 -12.11 19.54
CA THR A 97 -9.31 -13.21 18.62
C THR A 97 -9.28 -12.67 17.20
N VAL A 98 -8.25 -12.99 16.42
CA VAL A 98 -8.07 -12.45 15.07
C VAL A 98 -8.39 -13.52 14.02
N LYS A 99 -9.37 -13.23 13.16
CA LYS A 99 -9.77 -14.09 12.04
C LYS A 99 -9.32 -13.47 10.72
N ALA A 100 -8.37 -14.10 10.04
CA ALA A 100 -7.83 -13.56 8.79
C ALA A 100 -7.49 -14.67 7.78
N ALA A 101 -7.38 -14.31 6.50
CA ALA A 101 -7.03 -15.26 5.44
C ALA A 101 -5.55 -15.66 5.50
N LYS A 102 -4.67 -14.74 5.93
CA LYS A 102 -3.25 -15.01 6.12
C LYS A 102 -2.66 -14.24 7.30
N PHE A 103 -1.60 -14.80 7.87
CA PHE A 103 -0.78 -14.15 8.89
C PHE A 103 0.70 -14.27 8.51
N SER A 104 1.52 -13.27 8.85
CA SER A 104 2.98 -13.48 8.88
C SER A 104 3.35 -14.37 10.08
N ALA A 105 4.48 -15.08 9.98
CA ALA A 105 4.98 -15.90 11.09
C ALA A 105 5.14 -15.07 12.37
N SER A 106 5.79 -13.92 12.25
CA SER A 106 5.94 -12.95 13.34
C SER A 106 4.62 -12.46 13.95
N ALA A 107 3.57 -12.33 13.13
CA ALA A 107 2.26 -11.89 13.63
C ALA A 107 1.60 -12.98 14.48
N LYS A 108 1.68 -14.23 14.05
CA LYS A 108 1.12 -15.37 14.80
C LYS A 108 1.80 -15.49 16.16
N GLU A 109 3.12 -15.49 16.17
CA GLU A 109 3.92 -15.58 17.40
C GLU A 109 3.59 -14.45 18.38
N ALA A 110 3.46 -13.22 17.90
CA ALA A 110 3.13 -12.07 18.75
C ALA A 110 1.69 -12.12 19.30
N ILE A 111 0.73 -12.60 18.52
CA ILE A 111 -0.67 -12.78 18.97
C ILE A 111 -0.75 -13.88 20.03
N GLU A 112 -0.07 -15.01 19.82
CA GLU A 112 -0.02 -16.12 20.78
C GLU A 112 0.72 -15.72 22.07
N ALA A 113 1.80 -14.94 21.96
CA ALA A 113 2.51 -14.37 23.11
C ALA A 113 1.63 -13.43 23.94
N ALA A 114 0.72 -12.70 23.30
CA ALA A 114 -0.29 -11.86 23.95
C ALA A 114 -1.50 -12.67 24.50
N LYS A 115 -1.44 -14.01 24.47
CA LYS A 115 -2.54 -14.93 24.83
C LYS A 115 -3.80 -14.77 23.97
N GLY A 116 -3.66 -14.22 22.76
CA GLY A 116 -4.71 -14.15 21.76
C GLY A 116 -4.83 -15.43 20.92
N THR A 117 -5.86 -15.50 20.09
CA THR A 117 -6.13 -16.62 19.17
C THR A 117 -6.06 -16.14 17.73
N ALA A 118 -5.30 -16.86 16.90
CA ALA A 118 -5.16 -16.57 15.46
C ALA A 118 -5.87 -17.66 14.63
N GLU A 119 -7.07 -17.34 14.13
CA GLU A 119 -7.87 -18.24 13.28
C GLU A 119 -7.63 -17.93 11.79
N VAL A 120 -7.25 -18.96 11.04
CA VAL A 120 -7.06 -18.85 9.58
C VAL A 120 -8.38 -19.22 8.90
N LEU A 121 -8.96 -18.27 8.17
CA LEU A 121 -10.11 -18.49 7.30
C LEU A 121 -9.61 -18.83 5.89
N GLU A 122 -10.13 -19.89 5.26
CA GLU A 122 -9.77 -20.26 3.88
C GLU A 122 -10.45 -19.37 2.82
#